data_AF-A0A8X6IYX0-F1
#
_entry.id   AF-A0A8X6IYX0-F1
#
_cell.length_a   1.000
_cell.length_b   1.000
_cell.length_c   1.000
_cell.angle_alpha   90.00
_cell.angle_beta   90.00
_cell.angle_gamma   90.00
#
_symmetry.space_group_name_H-M   'P 1'
#
loop_
_entity.id
_entity.type
_entity.pdbx_description
1 polymer ?
#
loop_
_entity_poly.entity_id
_entity_poly.type
_entity_poly.pdbx_seq_one_letter_code
_entity_poly.pdbx_strand_id
1 'polypeptide(L)'
;MDDLFLPYFQNVLLRRSRQNISKFVLFTNKYFLDLCLRKRNNWQCSLSSEEKHYDIVPDCRIMDTLDLCAPCNYRYCHYFHNDLKHCSHNQFYRLFLKKYAYERLLLKFVNFAVEDSKHPYRLVVGLVKHLKNSFHYDKSGIYLLLKDYFLQLIHLNCTDSDTVRDFLFCFNYNVASILKEKNNLAQFLLRHAFVSRFIKEECITTTNAIDLCLYYKNLDNIPTALEYFNPSRFCEINLRYNYDRVRVIMCQMDNDILSEPHREGLVTRERYYLHIQCFRIYFYFRFDSGKKIMQLIWRAIPDALITLRELTEFYCSMRSTQELRSLTEFYSDAMGEETIISEPRTLKHLSRVRVRCVMEGNGTLCPENLEQTARATCGSKFFKTPVQFVLL
;
A
#
# COMPACT_ATOMS: atom_id res chain seq x y z
N MET A 1 27.26 17.06 15.49
CA MET A 1 27.24 15.94 16.46
C MET A 1 27.15 14.57 15.78
N ASP A 2 26.76 14.49 14.50
CA ASP A 2 26.64 13.22 13.78
C ASP A 2 27.97 12.63 13.25
N ASP A 3 29.02 13.44 13.08
CA ASP A 3 30.30 12.98 12.48
C ASP A 3 31.31 12.33 13.44
N LEU A 4 31.07 12.38 14.76
CA LEU A 4 32.00 11.82 15.76
C LEU A 4 31.65 10.39 16.20
N PHE A 5 30.43 9.91 15.92
CA PHE A 5 29.98 8.57 16.33
C PHE A 5 30.27 7.48 15.29
N LEU A 6 30.36 7.85 14.01
CA LEU A 6 30.51 6.89 12.89
C LEU A 6 31.90 6.23 12.83
N PRO A 7 33.03 6.95 13.02
CA PRO A 7 34.37 6.35 12.94
C PRO A 7 34.69 5.42 14.14
N TYR A 8 34.07 5.67 15.30
CA TYR A 8 34.25 4.86 16.50
C TYR A 8 33.48 3.53 16.39
N PHE A 9 32.26 3.55 15.84
CA PHE A 9 31.49 2.33 15.58
C PHE A 9 32.12 1.47 14.46
N GLN A 10 32.62 2.09 13.38
CA GLN A 10 33.27 1.36 12.28
C GLN A 10 34.55 0.62 12.71
N ASN A 11 35.37 1.21 13.58
CA ASN A 11 36.59 0.56 14.07
C ASN A 11 36.33 -0.60 15.04
N VAL A 12 35.21 -0.56 15.79
CA VAL A 12 34.79 -1.65 16.68
C VAL A 12 34.10 -2.78 15.91
N LEU A 13 33.37 -2.46 14.85
CA LEU A 13 32.71 -3.43 13.95
C LEU A 13 33.72 -4.20 13.08
N LEU A 14 34.76 -3.53 12.54
CA LEU A 14 35.74 -4.17 11.64
C LEU A 14 36.75 -5.09 12.33
N ARG A 15 36.98 -4.95 13.65
CA ARG A 15 37.96 -5.77 14.38
C ARG A 15 37.42 -7.07 14.98
N ARG A 16 36.11 -7.35 14.91
CA ARG A 16 35.51 -8.51 15.60
C ARG A 16 34.55 -9.38 14.77
N SER A 17 34.61 -9.30 13.45
CA SER A 17 33.78 -10.08 12.51
C SER A 17 34.13 -11.57 12.37
N ARG A 18 34.77 -12.20 13.36
CA ARG A 18 35.11 -13.65 13.28
C ARG A 18 34.58 -14.53 14.40
N GLN A 19 33.96 -14.02 15.46
CA GLN A 19 33.40 -14.89 16.50
C GLN A 19 32.14 -14.29 17.17
N ASN A 20 31.01 -14.98 16.94
CA ASN A 20 29.79 -15.00 17.74
C ASN A 20 29.03 -13.67 17.92
N ILE A 21 27.94 -13.57 17.15
CA ILE A 21 26.85 -12.58 17.19
C ILE A 21 26.24 -12.43 18.60
N SER A 22 26.35 -13.44 19.46
CA SER A 22 25.89 -13.40 20.86
C SER A 22 26.63 -12.42 21.78
N LYS A 23 27.75 -11.81 21.34
CA LYS A 23 28.51 -10.83 22.14
C LYS A 23 28.27 -9.38 21.78
N PHE A 24 27.66 -9.08 20.62
CA PHE A 24 27.49 -7.70 20.15
C PHE A 24 26.31 -6.97 20.81
N VAL A 25 25.36 -7.74 21.35
CA VAL A 25 24.16 -7.26 22.05
C VAL A 25 24.49 -6.53 23.36
N LEU A 26 25.70 -6.67 23.90
CA LEU A 26 26.00 -6.22 25.24
C LEU A 26 26.38 -4.75 25.38
N PHE A 27 26.79 -4.01 24.34
CA PHE A 27 27.40 -2.69 24.57
C PHE A 27 26.47 -1.49 24.43
N THR A 28 25.49 -1.52 23.53
CA THR A 28 24.42 -0.50 23.49
C THR A 28 23.29 -0.82 24.46
N ASN A 29 23.13 -2.10 24.80
CA ASN A 29 22.13 -2.58 25.73
C ASN A 29 22.60 -2.52 27.19
N LYS A 30 23.91 -2.56 27.51
CA LYS A 30 24.39 -2.44 28.91
C LYS A 30 24.00 -1.13 29.57
N TYR A 31 23.96 0.00 28.85
CA TYR A 31 23.48 1.27 29.42
C TYR A 31 21.95 1.30 29.60
N PHE A 32 21.19 0.67 28.71
CA PHE A 32 19.73 0.62 28.77
C PHE A 32 19.24 -0.41 29.82
N LEU A 33 19.85 -1.60 29.87
CA LEU A 33 19.64 -2.65 30.88
C LEU A 33 20.17 -2.24 32.26
N ASP A 34 21.35 -1.59 32.39
CA ASP A 34 21.80 -1.10 33.71
C ASP A 34 20.83 -0.07 34.29
N LEU A 35 20.15 0.72 33.46
CA LEU A 35 19.15 1.70 33.91
C LEU A 35 17.80 1.06 34.27
N CYS A 36 17.37 0.05 33.52
CA CYS A 36 16.17 -0.74 33.87
C CYS A 36 16.40 -1.61 35.11
N LEU A 37 17.60 -2.16 35.32
CA LEU A 37 17.94 -3.02 36.46
C LEU A 37 18.26 -2.22 37.74
N ARG A 38 18.83 -1.01 37.64
CA ARG A 38 19.05 -0.13 38.82
C ARG A 38 17.76 0.28 39.54
N LYS A 39 16.60 0.28 38.87
CA LYS A 39 15.31 0.61 39.50
C LYS A 39 14.54 -0.58 40.08
N ARG A 40 15.03 -1.81 39.93
CA ARG A 40 14.36 -3.00 40.50
C ARG A 40 14.66 -3.21 41.99
N ASN A 41 15.70 -2.57 42.53
CA ASN A 41 16.12 -2.77 43.92
C ASN A 41 15.49 -1.83 44.96
N ASN A 42 14.53 -0.98 44.58
CA ASN A 42 13.78 -0.13 45.53
C ASN A 42 12.25 -0.26 45.40
N TRP A 43 11.75 -1.39 44.86
CA TRP A 43 10.33 -1.73 44.96
C TRP A 43 10.11 -2.59 46.22
N GLN A 44 10.05 -1.94 47.38
CA GLN A 44 9.29 -2.52 48.49
C GLN A 44 7.81 -2.37 48.15
N CYS A 45 7.17 -3.51 47.91
CA CYS A 45 5.71 -3.61 47.83
C CYS A 45 5.10 -3.14 49.16
N SER A 46 4.57 -1.92 49.20
CA SER A 46 3.30 -1.69 49.87
C SER A 46 2.22 -1.83 48.81
N LEU A 47 1.71 -3.06 48.63
CA LEU A 47 0.56 -3.35 47.79
C LEU A 47 -0.70 -2.83 48.50
N SER A 48 -1.16 -1.64 48.13
CA SER A 48 -2.57 -1.31 48.22
C SER A 48 -3.28 -1.88 46.99
N SER A 49 -4.46 -2.43 47.21
CA SER A 49 -5.21 -3.35 46.36
C SER A 49 -5.91 -2.74 45.14
N GLU A 50 -5.29 -1.79 44.44
CA GLU A 50 -5.90 -1.20 43.24
C GLU A 50 -4.87 -1.05 42.12
N GLU A 51 -5.30 -1.38 40.89
CA GLU A 51 -4.58 -1.32 39.60
C GLU A 51 -4.00 -2.64 39.05
N LYS A 52 -4.93 -3.48 38.59
CA LYS A 52 -4.71 -4.53 37.58
C LYS A 52 -4.64 -3.93 36.15
N HIS A 53 -3.63 -3.14 35.78
CA HIS A 53 -3.41 -2.78 34.36
C HIS A 53 -1.90 -2.61 34.08
N TYR A 54 -1.19 -3.73 33.91
CA TYR A 54 0.09 -3.73 33.20
C TYR A 54 -0.10 -4.44 31.87
N ASP A 55 -0.48 -3.65 30.86
CA ASP A 55 -0.30 -4.01 29.47
C ASP A 55 1.20 -4.23 29.22
N ILE A 56 1.52 -5.41 28.69
CA ILE A 56 2.87 -5.84 28.36
C ILE A 56 3.39 -4.91 27.26
N VAL A 57 4.48 -4.18 27.53
CA VAL A 57 5.16 -3.31 26.56
C VAL A 57 5.57 -4.15 25.33
N PRO A 58 5.02 -3.89 24.13
CA PRO A 58 5.26 -4.67 22.91
C PRO A 58 6.74 -4.86 22.56
N ASP A 59 7.55 -3.87 22.93
CA ASP A 59 8.96 -3.76 22.58
C ASP A 59 9.87 -4.82 23.23
N CYS A 60 9.50 -5.33 24.42
CA CYS A 60 10.27 -6.40 25.06
C CYS A 60 10.20 -7.71 24.26
N ARG A 61 9.07 -7.99 23.60
CA ARG A 61 8.88 -9.23 22.82
C ARG A 61 9.69 -9.23 21.52
N ILE A 62 9.89 -8.07 20.89
CA ILE A 62 10.80 -7.96 19.74
C ILE A 62 12.23 -8.26 20.19
N MET A 63 12.64 -7.72 21.34
CA MET A 63 13.96 -7.98 21.91
C MET A 63 14.14 -9.46 22.28
N ASP A 64 13.12 -10.10 22.87
CA ASP A 64 13.11 -11.54 23.15
C ASP A 64 13.24 -12.37 21.86
N THR A 65 12.46 -12.03 20.83
CA THR A 65 12.47 -12.72 19.51
C THR A 65 13.85 -12.66 18.84
N LEU A 66 14.58 -11.57 19.08
CA LEU A 66 15.91 -11.34 18.53
C LEU A 66 17.01 -11.92 19.44
N ASP A 67 16.66 -12.69 20.48
CA ASP A 67 17.56 -13.21 21.52
C ASP A 67 18.37 -12.11 22.24
N LEU A 68 17.78 -10.94 22.43
CA LEU A 68 18.45 -9.76 22.99
C LEU A 68 18.15 -9.51 24.46
N CYS A 69 17.24 -10.27 25.05
CA CYS A 69 16.99 -10.21 26.47
C CYS A 69 18.14 -10.85 27.23
N ALA A 70 18.74 -10.08 28.13
CA ALA A 70 19.86 -10.54 28.93
C ALA A 70 19.46 -11.77 29.75
N PRO A 71 20.27 -12.85 29.77
CA PRO A 71 20.03 -13.97 30.67
C PRO A 71 19.99 -13.47 32.11
N CYS A 72 18.97 -13.86 32.85
CA CYS A 72 18.66 -13.38 34.21
C CYS A 72 19.76 -13.63 35.26
N ASN A 73 20.89 -14.24 34.89
CA ASN A 73 21.89 -14.80 35.81
C ASN A 73 23.32 -14.23 35.67
N TYR A 74 23.53 -13.14 34.92
CA TYR A 74 24.86 -12.50 34.88
C TYR A 74 25.03 -11.45 35.98
N ARG A 75 25.82 -11.77 37.01
CA ARG A 75 26.40 -10.78 37.95
C ARG A 75 27.45 -9.96 37.19
N TYR A 76 27.28 -8.64 37.12
CA TYR A 76 28.20 -7.74 36.44
C TYR A 76 29.22 -7.10 37.40
N CYS A 77 30.50 -7.11 37.00
CA CYS A 77 31.55 -6.27 37.57
C CYS A 77 31.43 -4.82 37.07
N HIS A 78 31.56 -3.87 38.00
CA HIS A 78 31.58 -2.44 37.71
C HIS A 78 32.94 -1.99 37.14
N TYR A 79 32.91 -1.29 36.00
CA TYR A 79 33.97 -0.37 35.60
C TYR A 79 33.32 0.98 35.34
N PHE A 80 33.73 1.99 36.12
CA PHE A 80 33.35 3.39 35.95
C PHE A 80 34.26 4.03 34.90
N HIS A 81 33.69 4.72 33.91
CA HIS A 81 34.43 5.67 33.07
C HIS A 81 33.76 7.05 33.19
N ASN A 82 34.55 8.03 33.64
CA ASN A 82 34.14 9.36 34.08
C ASN A 82 34.09 10.39 32.94
N ASP A 83 33.25 10.20 31.92
CA ASP A 83 33.17 11.16 30.80
C ASP A 83 31.75 11.68 30.49
N LEU A 84 31.01 12.09 31.52
CA LEU A 84 29.79 12.89 31.35
C LEU A 84 29.82 14.11 32.29
N LYS A 85 30.60 15.13 31.91
CA LYS A 85 30.75 16.41 32.64
C LYS A 85 29.53 17.36 32.56
N HIS A 86 28.38 16.95 32.02
CA HIS A 86 27.21 17.83 31.86
C HIS A 86 25.87 17.28 32.37
N CYS A 87 25.87 16.28 33.26
CA CYS A 87 24.65 15.86 33.95
C CYS A 87 24.58 16.49 35.35
N SER A 88 23.84 17.60 35.48
CA SER A 88 23.46 18.15 36.78
C SER A 88 22.64 17.10 37.55
N HIS A 89 23.18 16.67 38.70
CA HIS A 89 22.58 15.67 39.56
C HIS A 89 21.23 16.15 40.09
N ASN A 90 20.14 15.62 39.55
CA ASN A 90 18.82 15.73 40.15
C ASN A 90 18.16 14.34 40.15
N GLN A 91 17.69 13.90 41.31
CA GLN A 91 17.34 12.50 41.65
C GLN A 91 16.13 11.89 40.89
N PHE A 92 15.62 12.54 39.84
CA PHE A 92 14.47 12.06 39.07
C PHE A 92 14.81 11.88 37.58
N TYR A 93 15.79 11.05 37.26
CA TYR A 93 15.98 10.60 35.88
C TYR A 93 14.92 9.54 35.53
N ARG A 94 13.77 9.99 35.02
CA ARG A 94 13.07 9.25 33.96
C ARG A 94 13.85 9.56 32.69
N LEU A 95 14.59 8.57 32.17
CA LEU A 95 15.11 8.67 30.81
C LEU A 95 13.93 8.70 29.85
N PHE A 96 13.51 9.89 29.48
CA PHE A 96 12.70 10.07 28.28
C PHE A 96 13.64 9.86 27.10
N LEU A 97 13.83 8.60 26.71
CA LEU A 97 14.28 8.31 25.36
C LEU A 97 13.20 8.92 24.47
N LYS A 98 13.54 10.04 23.83
CA LYS A 98 12.63 10.67 22.88
C LYS A 98 12.23 9.56 21.90
N LYS A 99 10.92 9.34 21.75
CA LYS A 99 10.32 8.28 20.90
C LYS A 99 11.08 8.10 19.58
N TYR A 100 11.47 9.21 18.95
CA TYR A 100 12.28 9.26 17.74
C TYR A 100 13.68 8.60 17.82
N ALA A 101 14.41 8.78 18.92
CA ALA A 101 15.73 8.18 19.11
C ALA A 101 15.63 6.67 19.31
N TYR A 102 14.60 6.21 20.03
CA TYR A 102 14.30 4.78 20.16
C TYR A 102 13.98 4.15 18.80
N GLU A 103 13.07 4.76 18.04
CA GLU A 103 12.67 4.29 16.71
C GLU A 103 13.88 4.15 15.76
N ARG A 104 14.78 5.14 15.74
CA ARG A 104 16.01 5.07 14.93
C ARG A 104 16.95 3.95 15.35
N LEU A 105 17.11 3.73 16.66
CA LEU A 105 17.98 2.67 17.17
C LEU A 105 17.40 1.29 16.86
N LEU A 106 16.09 1.10 17.04
CA LEU A 106 15.40 -0.14 16.72
C LEU A 106 15.53 -0.45 15.22
N LEU A 107 15.35 0.53 14.33
CA LEU A 107 15.51 0.32 12.90
C LEU A 107 16.94 -0.09 12.53
N LYS A 108 17.95 0.62 13.06
CA LYS A 108 19.35 0.27 12.85
C LYS A 108 19.65 -1.15 13.34
N PHE A 109 19.07 -1.52 14.47
CA PHE A 109 19.22 -2.86 15.02
C PHE A 109 18.61 -3.91 14.10
N VAL A 110 17.34 -3.73 13.69
CA VAL A 110 16.66 -4.68 12.80
C VAL A 110 17.41 -4.82 11.48
N ASN A 111 17.86 -3.71 10.88
CA ASN A 111 18.65 -3.76 9.65
C ASN A 111 19.95 -4.53 9.84
N PHE A 112 20.69 -4.25 10.91
CA PHE A 112 21.93 -4.98 11.22
C PHE A 112 21.69 -6.48 11.43
N ALA A 113 20.65 -6.84 12.20
CA ALA A 113 20.30 -8.24 12.47
C ALA A 113 19.89 -8.98 11.20
N VAL A 114 19.18 -8.32 10.28
CA VAL A 114 18.79 -8.90 8.99
C VAL A 114 19.99 -9.02 8.06
N GLU A 115 20.84 -8.00 7.95
CA GLU A 115 22.05 -8.01 7.12
C GLU A 115 23.08 -9.06 7.55
N ASP A 116 23.25 -9.27 8.86
CA ASP A 116 24.20 -10.25 9.42
C ASP A 116 23.62 -11.69 9.48
N SER A 117 22.31 -11.84 9.26
CA SER A 117 21.66 -13.14 9.27
C SER A 117 22.04 -13.97 8.05
N LYS A 118 22.35 -15.25 8.26
CA LYS A 118 22.47 -16.24 7.17
C LYS A 118 21.15 -16.48 6.44
N HIS A 119 20.03 -16.16 7.08
CA HIS A 119 18.67 -16.39 6.59
C HIS A 119 17.79 -15.14 6.82
N PRO A 120 18.08 -14.01 6.15
CA PRO A 120 17.42 -12.72 6.39
C PRO A 120 15.90 -12.82 6.25
N TYR A 121 15.43 -13.54 5.23
CA TYR A 121 14.01 -13.80 5.01
C TYR A 121 13.32 -14.48 6.21
N ARG A 122 13.91 -15.55 6.76
CA ARG A 122 13.32 -16.28 7.90
C ARG A 122 13.21 -15.39 9.13
N LEU A 123 14.21 -14.54 9.36
CA LEU A 123 14.19 -13.57 10.44
C LEU A 123 13.04 -12.57 10.26
N VAL A 124 12.89 -12.01 9.05
CA VAL A 124 11.78 -11.08 8.72
C VAL A 124 10.42 -11.75 8.92
N VAL A 125 10.24 -12.99 8.47
CA VAL A 125 8.97 -13.73 8.69
C VAL A 125 8.68 -13.93 10.18
N GLY A 126 9.70 -14.29 10.97
CA GLY A 126 9.57 -14.37 12.43
C GLY A 126 9.13 -13.04 13.02
N LEU A 127 9.84 -11.96 12.67
CA LEU A 127 9.52 -10.61 13.13
C LEU A 127 8.09 -10.20 12.76
N VAL A 128 7.65 -10.41 11.50
CA VAL A 128 6.27 -10.11 11.07
C VAL A 128 5.23 -10.83 11.94
N LYS A 129 5.43 -12.12 12.23
CA LYS A 129 4.52 -12.89 13.10
C LYS A 129 4.46 -12.33 14.53
N HIS A 130 5.60 -11.91 15.07
CA HIS A 130 5.65 -11.30 16.39
C HIS A 130 5.03 -9.90 16.41
N LEU A 131 5.29 -9.08 15.38
CA LEU A 131 4.75 -7.74 15.23
C LEU A 131 3.21 -7.76 15.09
N LYS A 132 2.68 -8.68 14.26
CA LYS A 132 1.24 -8.88 14.07
C LYS A 132 0.47 -9.04 15.39
N ASN A 133 1.06 -9.72 16.37
CA ASN A 133 0.42 -10.01 17.67
C ASN A 133 0.72 -8.98 18.76
N SER A 134 1.64 -8.04 18.51
CA SER A 134 2.16 -7.13 19.55
C SER A 134 1.76 -5.68 19.32
N PHE A 135 1.43 -5.28 18.09
CA PHE A 135 1.20 -3.88 17.77
C PHE A 135 -0.29 -3.55 17.63
N HIS A 136 -0.83 -2.90 18.66
CA HIS A 136 -2.07 -2.16 18.55
C HIS A 136 -1.75 -0.72 18.09
N TYR A 137 -1.98 -0.47 16.80
CA TYR A 137 -2.40 0.82 16.24
C TYR A 137 -1.49 2.07 16.19
N ASP A 138 -0.21 2.04 16.57
CA ASP A 138 0.63 3.25 16.36
C ASP A 138 1.42 3.20 15.04
N LYS A 139 0.95 3.97 14.05
CA LYS A 139 1.60 4.21 12.74
C LYS A 139 2.84 5.10 12.88
N SER A 140 3.77 4.71 13.73
CA SER A 140 5.03 5.42 13.93
C SER A 140 5.88 5.45 12.64
N GLY A 141 6.81 6.40 12.55
CA GLY A 141 7.67 6.54 11.36
C GLY A 141 8.54 5.31 11.10
N ILE A 142 8.95 4.61 12.17
CA ILE A 142 9.69 3.35 12.06
C ILE A 142 8.90 2.28 11.30
N TYR A 143 7.57 2.31 11.44
CA TYR A 143 6.69 1.32 10.85
C TYR A 143 6.75 1.34 9.34
N LEU A 144 6.74 2.54 8.77
CA LEU A 144 6.84 2.74 7.33
C LEU A 144 8.22 2.31 6.81
N LEU A 145 9.29 2.55 7.57
CA LEU A 145 10.64 2.16 7.18
C LEU A 145 10.83 0.63 7.20
N LEU A 146 10.32 -0.03 8.25
CA LEU A 146 10.33 -1.49 8.33
C LEU A 146 9.44 -2.12 7.26
N LYS A 147 8.27 -1.54 6.98
CA LYS A 147 7.35 -1.98 5.93
C LYS A 147 8.04 -2.10 4.59
N ASP A 148 8.72 -1.04 4.15
CA ASP A 148 9.34 -1.00 2.82
C ASP A 148 10.53 -1.97 2.74
N TYR A 149 11.33 -2.06 3.81
CA TYR A 149 12.46 -3.00 3.88
C TYR A 149 12.00 -4.47 3.88
N PHE A 150 11.01 -4.81 4.71
CA PHE A 150 10.45 -6.16 4.79
C PHE A 150 9.74 -6.55 3.51
N LEU A 151 9.00 -5.62 2.88
CA LEU A 151 8.33 -5.87 1.61
C LEU A 151 9.31 -6.29 0.52
N GLN A 152 10.48 -5.65 0.43
CA GLN A 152 11.51 -6.02 -0.55
C GLN A 152 12.03 -7.45 -0.32
N LEU A 153 12.32 -7.81 0.93
CA LEU A 153 12.81 -9.14 1.26
C LEU A 153 11.75 -10.23 1.06
N ILE A 154 10.50 -9.95 1.39
CA ILE A 154 9.36 -10.84 1.18
C ILE A 154 9.12 -11.00 -0.33
N HIS A 155 9.05 -9.93 -1.09
CA HIS A 155 8.84 -9.97 -2.55
C HIS A 155 9.89 -10.84 -3.27
N LEU A 156 11.16 -10.79 -2.83
CA LEU A 156 12.24 -11.55 -3.47
C LEU A 156 12.26 -13.04 -3.10
N ASN A 157 11.71 -13.44 -1.95
CA ASN A 157 11.96 -14.77 -1.38
C ASN A 157 10.70 -15.55 -0.97
N CYS A 158 9.55 -14.89 -0.87
CA CYS A 158 8.33 -15.49 -0.33
C CYS A 158 7.49 -16.11 -1.44
N THR A 159 7.17 -17.40 -1.30
CA THR A 159 6.19 -18.11 -2.12
C THR A 159 4.93 -18.46 -1.33
N ASP A 160 4.97 -18.34 0.00
CA ASP A 160 3.88 -18.66 0.89
C ASP A 160 2.90 -17.49 1.04
N SER A 161 1.63 -17.72 0.72
CA SER A 161 0.61 -16.68 0.77
C SER A 161 0.16 -16.36 2.21
N ASP A 162 0.29 -17.29 3.15
CA ASP A 162 -0.07 -17.04 4.55
C ASP A 162 0.92 -16.07 5.21
N THR A 163 2.21 -16.20 4.90
CA THR A 163 3.24 -15.26 5.33
C THR A 163 2.99 -13.85 4.77
N VAL A 164 2.63 -13.73 3.48
CA VAL A 164 2.29 -12.43 2.90
C VAL A 164 1.02 -11.87 3.53
N ARG A 165 0.01 -12.71 3.80
CA ARG A 165 -1.20 -12.28 4.53
C ARG A 165 -0.87 -11.74 5.92
N ASP A 166 0.01 -12.42 6.68
CA ASP A 166 0.46 -11.94 7.99
C ASP A 166 1.18 -10.59 7.87
N PHE A 167 1.98 -10.40 6.82
CA PHE A 167 2.59 -9.11 6.51
C PHE A 167 1.53 -8.04 6.21
N LEU A 168 0.55 -8.33 5.36
CA LEU A 168 -0.52 -7.40 5.01
C LEU A 168 -1.31 -6.96 6.27
N PHE A 169 -1.68 -7.91 7.12
CA PHE A 169 -2.36 -7.65 8.39
C PHE A 169 -1.49 -6.83 9.34
N CYS A 170 -0.23 -7.25 9.53
CA CYS A 170 0.71 -6.51 10.35
C CYS A 170 0.71 -5.06 9.88
N PHE A 171 1.00 -4.82 8.59
CA PHE A 171 1.17 -3.49 8.02
C PHE A 171 -0.12 -2.75 7.64
N ASN A 172 -1.28 -3.28 8.04
CA ASN A 172 -2.60 -2.70 7.77
C ASN A 172 -2.74 -2.30 6.28
N TYR A 173 -2.33 -3.20 5.40
CA TYR A 173 -2.53 -3.04 3.97
C TYR A 173 -3.98 -3.30 3.64
N ASN A 174 -4.62 -2.33 3.00
CA ASN A 174 -5.85 -2.56 2.24
C ASN A 174 -5.54 -2.48 0.74
N VAL A 175 -6.54 -2.70 -0.12
CA VAL A 175 -6.37 -2.62 -1.58
C VAL A 175 -5.83 -1.26 -2.04
N ALA A 176 -6.22 -0.15 -1.41
CA ALA A 176 -5.68 1.16 -1.75
C ALA A 176 -4.18 1.27 -1.45
N SER A 177 -3.73 0.74 -0.31
CA SER A 177 -2.31 0.66 0.04
C SER A 177 -1.54 -0.23 -0.94
N ILE A 178 -2.10 -1.38 -1.33
CA ILE A 178 -1.45 -2.28 -2.31
C ILE A 178 -1.30 -1.59 -3.67
N LEU A 179 -2.37 -0.96 -4.18
CA LEU A 179 -2.36 -0.29 -5.49
C LEU A 179 -1.53 1.00 -5.52
N LYS A 180 -1.09 1.49 -4.36
CA LYS A 180 -0.13 2.59 -4.26
C LYS A 180 1.32 2.12 -4.49
N GLU A 181 1.62 0.85 -4.26
CA GLU A 181 2.96 0.29 -4.44
C GLU A 181 3.38 0.21 -5.92
N LYS A 182 4.67 0.06 -6.19
CA LYS A 182 5.19 -0.16 -7.55
C LYS A 182 4.53 -1.37 -8.21
N ASN A 183 4.40 -1.37 -9.54
CA ASN A 183 3.62 -2.38 -10.25
C ASN A 183 3.97 -3.84 -9.95
N ASN A 184 5.25 -4.19 -9.96
CA ASN A 184 5.70 -5.52 -9.60
C ASN A 184 5.31 -5.92 -8.16
N LEU A 185 5.42 -4.98 -7.20
CA LEU A 185 5.03 -5.20 -5.81
C LEU A 185 3.50 -5.32 -5.68
N ALA A 186 2.74 -4.45 -6.35
CA ALA A 186 1.29 -4.50 -6.36
C ALA A 186 0.77 -5.83 -6.93
N GLN A 187 1.35 -6.30 -8.03
CA GLN A 187 1.02 -7.59 -8.64
C GLN A 187 1.32 -8.75 -7.68
N PHE A 188 2.51 -8.76 -7.07
CA PHE A 188 2.89 -9.75 -6.06
C PHE A 188 1.91 -9.77 -4.88
N LEU A 189 1.64 -8.60 -4.29
CA LEU A 189 0.76 -8.48 -3.13
C LEU A 189 -0.68 -8.88 -3.45
N LEU A 190 -1.24 -8.43 -4.58
CA LEU A 190 -2.60 -8.79 -5.00
C LEU A 190 -2.74 -10.29 -5.23
N ARG A 191 -1.75 -10.92 -5.90
CA ARG A 191 -1.73 -12.36 -6.12
C ARG A 191 -1.83 -13.13 -4.80
N HIS A 192 -0.93 -12.83 -3.86
CA HIS A 192 -0.92 -13.50 -2.55
C HIS A 192 -2.14 -13.15 -1.69
N ALA A 193 -2.61 -11.91 -1.73
CA ALA A 193 -3.82 -11.48 -1.03
C ALA A 193 -5.07 -12.19 -1.57
N PHE A 194 -5.11 -12.48 -2.87
CA PHE A 194 -6.19 -13.24 -3.49
C PHE A 194 -6.13 -14.72 -3.08
N VAL A 195 -4.97 -15.36 -3.19
CA VAL A 195 -4.77 -16.78 -2.83
C VAL A 195 -5.08 -17.03 -1.34
N SER A 196 -4.64 -16.13 -0.47
CA SER A 196 -4.90 -16.19 0.98
C SER A 196 -6.30 -15.70 1.38
N ARG A 197 -7.13 -15.27 0.41
CA ARG A 197 -8.48 -14.70 0.60
C ARG A 197 -8.54 -13.41 1.42
N PHE A 198 -7.40 -12.78 1.70
CA PHE A 198 -7.30 -11.50 2.39
C PHE A 198 -8.20 -10.42 1.79
N ILE A 199 -8.25 -10.32 0.46
CA ILE A 199 -9.08 -9.31 -0.24
C ILE A 199 -10.57 -9.52 0.08
N LYS A 200 -11.06 -10.76 0.16
CA LYS A 200 -12.48 -11.02 0.44
C LYS A 200 -12.87 -10.67 1.88
N GLU A 201 -11.92 -10.76 2.80
CA GLU A 201 -12.11 -10.48 4.22
C GLU A 201 -12.06 -8.97 4.52
N GLU A 202 -11.22 -8.20 3.81
CA GLU A 202 -11.09 -6.75 4.00
C GLU A 202 -11.90 -5.88 3.01
N CYS A 203 -12.19 -6.36 1.78
CA CYS A 203 -12.83 -5.53 0.77
C CYS A 203 -14.36 -5.50 0.86
N ILE A 204 -14.85 -4.67 1.76
CA ILE A 204 -15.96 -3.77 1.44
C ILE A 204 -15.36 -2.38 1.20
N THR A 205 -14.37 -2.26 0.30
CA THR A 205 -13.92 -0.93 -0.10
C THR A 205 -15.01 -0.33 -0.98
N THR A 206 -15.62 0.75 -0.51
CA THR A 206 -16.59 1.55 -1.28
C THR A 206 -15.98 2.07 -2.59
N THR A 207 -14.66 2.14 -2.69
CA THR A 207 -13.91 2.74 -3.80
C THR A 207 -13.42 1.68 -4.79
N ASN A 208 -13.77 1.87 -6.07
CA ASN A 208 -13.25 1.13 -7.22
C ASN A 208 -11.71 1.16 -7.31
N ALA A 209 -11.09 0.01 -7.55
CA ALA A 209 -9.65 -0.17 -7.71
C ALA A 209 -9.03 0.72 -8.81
N ILE A 210 -9.76 0.95 -9.91
CA ILE A 210 -9.27 1.81 -11.00
C ILE A 210 -9.16 3.27 -10.55
N ASP A 211 -10.17 3.78 -9.83
CA ASP A 211 -10.11 5.15 -9.33
C ASP A 211 -9.01 5.33 -8.27
N LEU A 212 -8.67 4.27 -7.53
CA LEU A 212 -7.52 4.25 -6.62
C LEU A 212 -6.21 4.37 -7.40
N CYS A 213 -6.04 3.62 -8.49
CA CYS A 213 -4.87 3.78 -9.37
C CYS A 213 -4.77 5.20 -9.93
N LEU A 214 -5.89 5.75 -10.41
CA LEU A 214 -5.97 7.14 -10.87
C LEU A 214 -5.67 8.12 -9.72
N TYR A 215 -6.10 7.81 -8.48
CA TYR A 215 -5.90 8.63 -7.28
C TYR A 215 -4.41 8.76 -6.97
N TYR A 216 -3.71 7.64 -6.91
CA TYR A 216 -2.29 7.60 -6.60
C TYR A 216 -1.42 7.93 -7.82
N LYS A 217 -2.03 8.23 -8.97
CA LYS A 217 -1.34 8.45 -10.26
C LYS A 217 -0.44 7.27 -10.66
N ASN A 218 -0.84 6.06 -10.27
CA ASN A 218 -0.09 4.85 -10.51
C ASN A 218 -0.76 4.07 -11.67
N LEU A 219 -0.62 4.61 -12.87
CA LEU A 219 -1.29 4.12 -14.07
C LEU A 219 -0.86 2.71 -14.44
N ASP A 220 0.40 2.36 -14.17
CA ASP A 220 0.94 1.04 -14.45
C ASP A 220 0.20 -0.07 -13.67
N ASN A 221 -0.46 0.28 -12.56
CA ASN A 221 -1.27 -0.65 -11.78
C ASN A 221 -2.68 -0.88 -12.33
N ILE A 222 -3.14 -0.13 -13.33
CA ILE A 222 -4.48 -0.31 -13.91
C ILE A 222 -4.63 -1.70 -14.57
N PRO A 223 -3.72 -2.15 -15.44
CA PRO A 223 -3.75 -3.53 -15.95
C PRO A 223 -3.83 -4.57 -14.83
N THR A 224 -2.97 -4.45 -13.81
CA THR A 224 -2.95 -5.37 -12.66
C THR A 224 -4.26 -5.29 -11.88
N ALA A 225 -4.82 -4.10 -11.64
CA ALA A 225 -6.12 -3.97 -10.98
C ALA A 225 -7.23 -4.66 -11.78
N LEU A 226 -7.22 -4.56 -13.11
CA LEU A 226 -8.18 -5.25 -13.98
C LEU A 226 -7.99 -6.79 -13.98
N GLU A 227 -6.87 -7.33 -13.52
CA GLU A 227 -6.72 -8.79 -13.37
C GLU A 227 -7.50 -9.34 -12.16
N TYR A 228 -7.71 -8.53 -11.13
CA TYR A 228 -8.32 -8.95 -9.85
C TYR A 228 -9.66 -8.30 -9.55
N PHE A 229 -9.97 -7.16 -10.18
CA PHE A 229 -11.16 -6.36 -9.91
C PHE A 229 -11.92 -6.01 -11.19
N ASN A 230 -13.23 -5.82 -11.03
CA ASN A 230 -14.09 -5.37 -12.10
C ASN A 230 -14.29 -3.85 -12.02
N PRO A 231 -14.06 -3.09 -13.12
CA PRO A 231 -14.15 -1.63 -13.07
C PRO A 231 -15.58 -1.09 -13.12
N SER A 232 -16.60 -1.94 -13.33
CA SER A 232 -17.97 -1.55 -13.69
C SER A 232 -18.82 -0.98 -12.54
N ARG A 233 -18.22 -0.47 -11.45
CA ARG A 233 -18.99 0.01 -10.29
C ARG A 233 -18.96 1.52 -10.23
N PHE A 234 -20.08 2.13 -10.60
CA PHE A 234 -20.39 3.48 -10.19
C PHE A 234 -20.28 3.57 -8.66
N CYS A 235 -19.62 4.62 -8.18
CA CYS A 235 -19.48 4.90 -6.77
C CYS A 235 -19.60 6.40 -6.54
N GLU A 236 -20.54 6.81 -5.70
CA GLU A 236 -20.81 8.21 -5.37
C GLU A 236 -19.57 8.90 -4.78
N ILE A 237 -18.82 8.20 -3.92
CA ILE A 237 -17.58 8.71 -3.32
C ILE A 237 -16.53 8.97 -4.40
N ASN A 238 -16.43 8.08 -5.39
CA ASN A 238 -15.48 8.20 -6.49
C ASN A 238 -15.90 9.30 -7.46
N LEU A 239 -17.21 9.44 -7.75
CA LEU A 239 -17.74 10.56 -8.52
C LEU A 239 -17.38 11.89 -7.89
N ARG A 240 -17.73 12.08 -6.61
CA ARG A 240 -17.44 13.33 -5.88
C ARG A 240 -15.95 13.64 -5.88
N TYR A 241 -15.13 12.62 -5.61
CA TYR A 241 -13.68 12.78 -5.61
C TYR A 241 -13.12 13.15 -6.99
N ASN A 242 -13.56 12.46 -8.05
CA ASN A 242 -13.14 12.74 -9.41
C ASN A 242 -13.56 14.15 -9.83
N TYR A 243 -14.78 14.55 -9.49
CA TYR A 243 -15.31 15.89 -9.74
C TYR A 243 -14.47 16.96 -9.04
N ASP A 244 -14.21 16.80 -7.74
CA ASP A 244 -13.41 17.77 -6.97
C ASP A 244 -12.00 17.94 -7.57
N ARG A 245 -11.39 16.85 -8.05
CA ARG A 245 -10.07 16.89 -8.70
C ARG A 245 -10.08 17.55 -10.06
N VAL A 246 -11.06 17.23 -10.90
CA VAL A 246 -11.25 17.86 -12.21
C VAL A 246 -11.51 19.35 -12.02
N ARG A 247 -12.39 19.73 -11.09
CA ARG A 247 -12.70 21.12 -10.72
C ARG A 247 -11.45 21.89 -10.31
N VAL A 248 -10.60 21.32 -9.46
CA VAL A 248 -9.35 21.97 -9.01
C VAL A 248 -8.37 22.18 -10.16
N ILE A 249 -8.24 21.27 -11.12
CA ILE A 249 -7.39 21.53 -12.29
C ILE A 249 -8.00 22.61 -13.17
N MET A 250 -9.32 22.52 -13.35
CA MET A 250 -10.01 23.44 -14.24
C MET A 250 -10.05 24.86 -13.69
N CYS A 251 -9.82 25.05 -12.37
CA CYS A 251 -9.40 26.24 -11.58
C CYS A 251 -10.01 27.62 -11.91
N GLN A 252 -10.87 27.71 -12.92
CA GLN A 252 -11.23 28.94 -13.64
C GLN A 252 -12.52 28.78 -14.47
N MET A 253 -13.22 27.65 -14.39
CA MET A 253 -14.57 27.51 -14.93
C MET A 253 -15.60 27.81 -13.84
N ASP A 254 -16.74 28.34 -14.26
CA ASP A 254 -17.89 28.44 -13.38
C ASP A 254 -18.22 27.04 -12.84
N ASN A 255 -18.38 26.92 -11.52
CA ASN A 255 -18.54 25.63 -10.84
C ASN A 255 -19.74 24.84 -11.39
N ASP A 256 -20.68 25.56 -12.00
CA ASP A 256 -21.92 25.00 -12.51
C ASP A 256 -21.72 24.22 -13.81
N ILE A 257 -20.80 24.61 -14.71
CA ILE A 257 -20.63 24.00 -16.05
C ILE A 257 -20.41 22.49 -15.99
N LEU A 258 -19.51 22.03 -15.12
CA LEU A 258 -19.23 20.60 -15.01
C LEU A 258 -20.40 19.82 -14.41
N SER A 259 -21.25 20.45 -13.61
CA SER A 259 -22.36 19.79 -12.92
C SER A 259 -23.71 19.98 -13.60
N GLU A 260 -23.83 20.96 -14.49
CA GLU A 260 -25.03 21.36 -15.21
C GLU A 260 -25.71 20.17 -15.90
N PRO A 261 -25.01 19.32 -16.68
CA PRO A 261 -25.65 18.16 -17.31
C PRO A 261 -26.33 17.21 -16.33
N HIS A 262 -25.72 17.02 -15.15
CA HIS A 262 -26.30 16.17 -14.12
C HIS A 262 -27.43 16.88 -13.36
N ARG A 263 -27.25 18.16 -13.00
CA ARG A 263 -28.25 18.95 -12.28
C ARG A 263 -29.53 19.14 -13.07
N GLU A 264 -29.41 19.32 -14.39
CA GLU A 264 -30.54 19.49 -15.31
C GLU A 264 -31.17 18.15 -15.75
N GLY A 265 -30.60 17.02 -15.32
CA GLY A 265 -31.12 15.70 -15.67
C GLY A 265 -30.87 15.29 -17.12
N LEU A 266 -29.94 15.94 -17.82
CA LEU A 266 -29.55 15.60 -19.20
C LEU A 266 -28.79 14.27 -19.28
N VAL A 267 -28.15 13.87 -18.17
CA VAL A 267 -27.35 12.64 -18.08
C VAL A 267 -27.59 11.92 -16.76
N THR A 268 -27.61 10.58 -16.81
CA THR A 268 -27.70 9.75 -15.60
C THR A 268 -26.44 9.89 -14.74
N ARG A 269 -26.51 9.52 -13.46
CA ARG A 269 -25.35 9.63 -12.55
C ARG A 269 -24.19 8.74 -12.97
N GLU A 270 -24.49 7.53 -13.40
CA GLU A 270 -23.52 6.54 -13.85
C GLU A 270 -22.81 7.03 -15.10
N ARG A 271 -23.57 7.61 -16.04
CA ARG A 271 -23.01 8.15 -17.29
C ARG A 271 -22.19 9.41 -17.03
N TYR A 272 -22.69 10.29 -16.17
CA TYR A 272 -21.97 11.49 -15.71
C TYR A 272 -20.62 11.13 -15.07
N TYR A 273 -20.59 10.06 -14.26
CA TYR A 273 -19.36 9.57 -13.68
C TYR A 273 -18.32 9.15 -14.72
N LEU A 274 -18.73 8.53 -15.83
CA LEU A 274 -17.81 8.22 -16.94
C LEU A 274 -17.27 9.48 -17.61
N HIS A 275 -18.08 10.55 -17.73
CA HIS A 275 -17.62 11.83 -18.27
C HIS A 275 -16.57 12.46 -17.37
N ILE A 276 -16.83 12.50 -16.06
CA ILE A 276 -15.90 13.04 -15.08
C ILE A 276 -14.62 12.19 -15.01
N GLN A 277 -14.71 10.86 -15.12
CA GLN A 277 -13.53 10.00 -15.21
C GLN A 277 -12.74 10.25 -16.50
N CYS A 278 -13.42 10.46 -17.63
CA CYS A 278 -12.80 10.83 -18.90
C CYS A 278 -12.02 12.16 -18.76
N PHE A 279 -12.67 13.21 -18.26
CA PHE A 279 -12.04 14.49 -17.98
C PHE A 279 -10.84 14.34 -17.06
N ARG A 280 -10.98 13.55 -15.99
CA ARG A 280 -9.89 13.29 -15.05
C ARG A 280 -8.69 12.68 -15.76
N ILE A 281 -8.90 11.65 -16.58
CA ILE A 281 -7.80 11.00 -17.31
C ILE A 281 -7.16 12.00 -18.27
N TYR A 282 -7.97 12.75 -19.02
CA TYR A 282 -7.47 13.80 -19.90
C TYR A 282 -6.63 14.82 -19.14
N PHE A 283 -7.19 15.52 -18.15
CA PHE A 283 -6.50 16.61 -17.47
C PHE A 283 -5.23 16.19 -16.70
N TYR A 284 -5.18 14.98 -16.15
CA TYR A 284 -4.00 14.50 -15.42
C TYR A 284 -2.99 13.74 -16.29
N PHE A 285 -3.41 13.17 -17.42
CA PHE A 285 -2.62 12.21 -18.20
C PHE A 285 -2.78 12.41 -19.72
N ARG A 286 -2.65 13.66 -20.21
CA ARG A 286 -2.84 14.04 -21.65
C ARG A 286 -1.98 13.31 -22.69
N PHE A 287 -1.03 12.47 -22.28
CA PHE A 287 -0.11 11.77 -23.16
C PHE A 287 -0.63 10.37 -23.55
N ASP A 288 0.14 9.64 -24.36
CA ASP A 288 -0.22 8.30 -24.82
C ASP A 288 -0.48 7.29 -23.68
N SER A 289 0.12 7.52 -22.51
CA SER A 289 -0.19 6.74 -21.31
C SER A 289 -1.67 6.88 -20.92
N GLY A 290 -2.22 8.10 -20.89
CA GLY A 290 -3.64 8.30 -20.58
C GLY A 290 -4.56 7.72 -21.64
N LYS A 291 -4.20 7.78 -22.93
CA LYS A 291 -4.97 7.15 -24.01
C LYS A 291 -5.05 5.63 -23.83
N LYS A 292 -3.90 5.00 -23.57
CA LYS A 292 -3.84 3.55 -23.27
C LYS A 292 -4.68 3.21 -22.05
N ILE A 293 -4.60 4.01 -20.98
CA ILE A 293 -5.42 3.80 -19.79
C ILE A 293 -6.92 3.94 -20.10
N MET A 294 -7.31 4.95 -20.86
CA MET A 294 -8.70 5.13 -21.29
C MET A 294 -9.20 3.91 -22.07
N GLN A 295 -8.40 3.40 -23.02
CA GLN A 295 -8.69 2.17 -23.75
C GLN A 295 -8.92 0.99 -22.83
N LEU A 296 -8.03 0.78 -21.85
CA LEU A 296 -8.13 -0.34 -20.91
C LEU A 296 -9.40 -0.27 -20.07
N ILE A 297 -9.73 0.91 -19.55
CA ILE A 297 -10.93 1.11 -18.72
C ILE A 297 -12.19 0.90 -19.56
N TRP A 298 -12.28 1.52 -20.74
CA TRP A 298 -13.47 1.42 -21.60
C TRP A 298 -13.66 0.03 -22.20
N ARG A 299 -12.60 -0.76 -22.36
CA ARG A 299 -12.69 -2.18 -22.73
C ARG A 299 -13.25 -3.06 -21.62
N ALA A 300 -13.22 -2.60 -20.37
CA ALA A 300 -13.58 -3.40 -19.22
C ALA A 300 -14.94 -3.01 -18.57
N ILE A 301 -15.61 -1.97 -19.06
CA ILE A 301 -16.97 -1.57 -18.64
C ILE A 301 -18.03 -1.97 -19.68
N PRO A 302 -19.29 -2.23 -19.31
CA PRO A 302 -20.34 -2.62 -20.26
C PRO A 302 -20.91 -1.42 -21.05
N ASP A 303 -20.65 -0.20 -20.60
CA ASP A 303 -21.22 1.04 -21.12
C ASP A 303 -20.83 1.31 -22.57
N ALA A 304 -21.75 1.98 -23.30
CA ALA A 304 -21.47 2.51 -24.63
C ALA A 304 -20.32 3.53 -24.59
N LEU A 305 -19.63 3.74 -25.72
CA LEU A 305 -18.63 4.81 -25.81
C LEU A 305 -19.30 6.18 -25.62
N ILE A 306 -18.55 7.15 -25.09
CA ILE A 306 -19.02 8.53 -24.98
C ILE A 306 -18.96 9.12 -26.37
N THR A 307 -20.09 9.65 -26.85
CA THR A 307 -20.11 10.23 -28.19
C THR A 307 -19.52 11.63 -28.17
N LEU A 308 -18.97 12.07 -29.30
CA LEU A 308 -18.48 13.45 -29.43
C LEU A 308 -19.63 14.45 -29.27
N ARG A 309 -20.81 14.09 -29.77
CA ARG A 309 -22.03 14.87 -29.61
C ARG A 309 -22.39 15.04 -28.14
N GLU A 310 -22.34 13.98 -27.35
CA GLU A 310 -22.61 13.99 -25.92
C GLU A 310 -21.63 14.91 -25.15
N LEU A 311 -20.33 14.87 -25.47
CA LEU A 311 -19.37 15.80 -24.87
C LEU A 311 -19.61 17.25 -25.30
N THR A 312 -19.96 17.46 -26.57
CA THR A 312 -20.11 18.81 -27.14
C THR A 312 -21.39 19.48 -26.68
N GLU A 313 -22.53 18.77 -26.69
CA GLU A 313 -23.83 19.29 -26.29
C GLU A 313 -23.87 19.57 -24.78
N PHE A 314 -23.41 18.63 -23.96
CA PHE A 314 -23.50 18.77 -22.50
C PHE A 314 -22.50 19.76 -21.92
N TYR A 315 -21.37 19.99 -22.59
CA TYR A 315 -20.31 20.85 -22.06
C TYR A 315 -19.94 21.99 -23.01
N CYS A 316 -20.89 22.42 -23.85
CA CYS A 316 -20.70 23.53 -24.80
C CYS A 316 -20.24 24.84 -24.13
N SER A 317 -20.58 25.03 -22.85
CA SER A 317 -20.21 26.19 -22.02
C SER A 317 -18.77 26.14 -21.49
N MET A 318 -18.05 25.02 -21.65
CA MET A 318 -16.64 24.92 -21.26
C MET A 318 -15.79 25.97 -21.99
N ARG A 319 -15.01 26.75 -21.22
CA ARG A 319 -14.04 27.76 -21.69
C ARG A 319 -13.32 27.26 -22.95
N SER A 320 -13.57 27.98 -24.04
CA SER A 320 -13.04 27.76 -25.38
C SER A 320 -13.43 26.43 -26.04
N THR A 321 -13.91 26.54 -27.27
CA THR A 321 -14.10 25.40 -28.17
C THR A 321 -12.80 24.61 -28.37
N GLN A 322 -11.63 25.15 -28.02
CA GLN A 322 -10.34 24.49 -28.18
C GLN A 322 -10.05 23.45 -27.11
N GLU A 323 -10.34 23.69 -25.82
CA GLU A 323 -10.13 22.65 -24.79
C GLU A 323 -11.08 21.47 -24.99
N LEU A 324 -12.35 21.76 -25.30
CA LEU A 324 -13.34 20.72 -25.61
C LEU A 324 -12.92 19.95 -26.86
N ARG A 325 -12.44 20.64 -27.91
CA ARG A 325 -11.89 20.01 -29.11
C ARG A 325 -10.70 19.10 -28.78
N SER A 326 -9.73 19.58 -28.00
CA SER A 326 -8.55 18.77 -27.63
C SER A 326 -8.90 17.57 -26.75
N LEU A 327 -9.91 17.69 -25.89
CA LEU A 327 -10.46 16.54 -25.17
C LEU A 327 -11.11 15.54 -26.14
N THR A 328 -11.94 16.02 -27.07
CA THR A 328 -12.61 15.15 -28.04
C THR A 328 -11.61 14.44 -28.93
N GLU A 329 -10.56 15.14 -29.41
CA GLU A 329 -9.46 14.55 -30.18
C GLU A 329 -8.71 13.50 -29.37
N PHE A 330 -8.38 13.80 -28.10
CA PHE A 330 -7.75 12.85 -27.19
C PHE A 330 -8.60 11.59 -26.98
N TYR A 331 -9.92 11.75 -26.80
CA TYR A 331 -10.83 10.64 -26.59
C TYR A 331 -11.02 9.81 -27.86
N SER A 332 -11.21 10.45 -29.03
CA SER A 332 -11.30 9.78 -30.34
C SER A 332 -10.04 8.99 -30.65
N ASP A 333 -8.86 9.58 -30.44
CA ASP A 333 -7.58 8.90 -30.65
C ASP A 333 -7.39 7.73 -29.67
N ALA A 334 -7.84 7.90 -28.41
CA ALA A 334 -7.87 6.79 -27.48
C ALA A 334 -8.82 5.67 -27.93
N MET A 335 -10.02 5.96 -28.39
CA MET A 335 -10.97 4.90 -28.78
C MET A 335 -10.66 4.27 -30.15
N GLY A 336 -9.94 4.99 -31.02
CA GLY A 336 -9.66 4.58 -32.40
C GLY A 336 -10.87 4.66 -33.33
N GLU A 337 -12.01 5.13 -32.83
CA GLU A 337 -13.28 5.24 -33.54
C GLU A 337 -13.99 6.53 -33.11
N GLU A 338 -14.43 7.33 -34.09
CA GLU A 338 -15.36 8.43 -33.82
C GLU A 338 -16.78 7.89 -33.77
N THR A 339 -17.37 7.85 -32.58
CA THR A 339 -18.77 7.47 -32.41
C THR A 339 -19.66 8.70 -32.47
N ILE A 340 -20.34 8.86 -33.61
CA ILE A 340 -21.33 9.93 -33.81
C ILE A 340 -22.62 9.59 -33.04
N ILE A 341 -22.98 8.31 -32.98
CA ILE A 341 -24.18 7.79 -32.32
C ILE A 341 -23.76 6.87 -31.18
N SER A 342 -24.49 6.93 -30.06
CA SER A 342 -24.25 6.05 -28.92
C SER A 342 -24.79 4.67 -29.24
N GLU A 343 -23.90 3.78 -29.66
CA GLU A 343 -24.26 2.39 -29.96
C GLU A 343 -23.96 1.48 -28.77
N PRO A 344 -24.83 0.50 -28.49
CA PRO A 344 -24.51 -0.56 -27.55
C PRO A 344 -23.22 -1.29 -27.95
N ARG A 345 -22.45 -1.71 -26.94
CA ARG A 345 -21.26 -2.53 -27.18
C ARG A 345 -21.64 -3.86 -27.82
N THR A 346 -20.72 -4.43 -28.60
CA THR A 346 -20.94 -5.75 -29.23
C THR A 346 -21.31 -6.81 -28.20
N LEU A 347 -22.13 -7.79 -28.59
CA LEU A 347 -22.51 -8.91 -27.72
C LEU A 347 -21.28 -9.64 -27.15
N LYS A 348 -20.20 -9.74 -27.94
CA LYS A 348 -18.92 -10.29 -27.51
C LYS A 348 -18.33 -9.52 -26.33
N HIS A 349 -18.31 -8.18 -26.41
CA HIS A 349 -17.82 -7.30 -25.34
C HIS A 349 -18.69 -7.42 -24.09
N LEU A 350 -20.01 -7.34 -24.23
CA LEU A 350 -20.95 -7.47 -23.11
C LEU A 350 -20.83 -8.82 -22.41
N SER A 351 -20.68 -9.91 -23.18
CA SER A 351 -20.47 -11.25 -22.63
C SER A 351 -19.17 -11.34 -21.84
N ARG A 352 -18.07 -10.76 -22.34
CA ARG A 352 -16.78 -10.70 -21.63
C ARG A 352 -16.92 -9.98 -20.28
N VAL A 353 -17.51 -8.78 -20.29
CA VAL A 353 -17.73 -8.00 -19.07
C VAL A 353 -18.61 -8.79 -18.10
N ARG A 354 -19.67 -9.43 -18.58
CA ARG A 354 -20.57 -10.23 -17.74
C ARG A 354 -19.85 -11.42 -17.09
N VAL A 355 -19.01 -12.15 -17.82
CA VAL A 355 -18.23 -13.26 -17.25
C VAL A 355 -17.29 -12.74 -16.17
N ARG A 356 -16.61 -11.62 -16.41
CA ARG A 356 -15.76 -10.97 -15.39
C ARG A 356 -16.53 -10.59 -14.13
N CYS A 357 -17.73 -10.01 -14.27
CA CYS A 357 -18.61 -9.70 -13.13
C CYS A 357 -18.90 -10.96 -12.29
N VAL A 358 -19.23 -12.08 -12.97
CA VAL A 358 -19.56 -13.34 -12.30
C VAL A 358 -18.33 -13.93 -11.61
N MET A 359 -17.16 -13.91 -12.25
CA MET A 359 -15.92 -14.38 -11.65
C MET A 359 -15.52 -13.55 -10.43
N GLU A 360 -15.64 -12.23 -10.50
CA GLU A 360 -15.38 -11.36 -9.34
C GLU A 360 -16.36 -11.68 -8.20
N GLY A 361 -17.66 -11.79 -8.50
CA GLY A 361 -18.68 -12.13 -7.51
C GLY A 361 -18.45 -13.49 -6.83
N ASN A 362 -17.85 -14.44 -7.55
CA ASN A 362 -17.47 -15.74 -7.02
C ASN A 362 -16.09 -15.73 -6.32
N GLY A 363 -15.36 -14.62 -6.35
CA GLY A 363 -13.98 -14.54 -5.84
C GLY A 363 -13.01 -15.40 -6.63
N THR A 364 -13.23 -15.58 -7.93
CA THR A 364 -12.39 -16.36 -8.84
C THR A 364 -11.72 -15.51 -9.92
N LEU A 365 -11.95 -14.19 -9.96
CA LEU A 365 -11.28 -13.28 -10.88
C LEU A 365 -9.80 -13.09 -10.50
N CYS A 366 -8.92 -13.91 -11.08
CA CYS A 366 -7.47 -13.76 -11.01
C CYS A 366 -6.82 -14.35 -12.27
N PRO A 367 -5.56 -13.99 -12.58
CA PRO A 367 -4.86 -14.49 -13.76
C PRO A 367 -4.89 -16.01 -13.91
N GLU A 368 -4.65 -16.76 -12.83
CA GLU A 368 -4.57 -18.22 -12.86
C GLU A 368 -5.91 -18.88 -13.24
N ASN A 369 -7.02 -18.38 -12.71
CA ASN A 369 -8.35 -18.92 -13.01
C ASN A 369 -8.83 -18.51 -14.41
N LEU A 370 -8.43 -17.32 -14.88
CA LEU A 370 -8.68 -16.88 -16.24
C LEU A 370 -8.01 -17.80 -17.26
N GLU A 371 -6.76 -18.20 -17.00
CA GLU A 371 -6.06 -19.18 -17.81
C GLU A 371 -6.76 -20.54 -17.83
N GLN A 372 -7.18 -21.03 -16.67
CA GLN A 372 -7.89 -22.31 -16.59
C GLN A 372 -9.22 -22.28 -17.35
N THR A 373 -9.98 -21.19 -17.21
CA THR A 373 -11.26 -21.00 -17.92
C THR A 373 -11.03 -20.97 -19.43
N ALA A 374 -10.01 -20.24 -19.90
CA ALA A 374 -9.65 -20.16 -21.31
C ALA A 374 -9.21 -21.52 -21.88
N ARG A 375 -8.43 -22.30 -21.12
CA ARG A 375 -8.02 -23.66 -21.50
C ARG A 375 -9.21 -24.63 -21.56
N ALA A 376 -10.14 -24.54 -20.61
CA ALA A 376 -11.33 -25.39 -20.58
C ALA A 376 -12.30 -25.11 -21.74
N THR A 377 -12.31 -23.88 -22.27
CA THR A 377 -13.12 -23.48 -23.44
C THR A 377 -12.43 -23.66 -24.79
N CYS A 378 -11.28 -24.36 -24.82
CA CYS A 378 -10.42 -24.53 -26.00
C CYS A 378 -10.97 -25.55 -27.03
N GLY A 379 -12.11 -25.18 -27.61
CA GLY A 379 -12.46 -25.39 -29.02
C GLY A 379 -12.87 -24.07 -29.73
N SER A 380 -12.99 -22.97 -28.98
CA SER A 380 -13.39 -21.67 -29.53
C SER A 380 -12.20 -20.71 -29.58
N LYS A 381 -11.97 -20.05 -30.73
CA LYS A 381 -10.95 -19.00 -30.94
C LYS A 381 -11.17 -17.73 -30.09
N PHE A 382 -12.03 -17.79 -29.07
CA PHE A 382 -12.55 -16.67 -28.31
C PHE A 382 -11.62 -16.22 -27.16
N PHE A 383 -10.75 -17.12 -26.66
CA PHE A 383 -10.01 -16.93 -25.41
C PHE A 383 -8.51 -17.29 -25.54
N LYS A 384 -7.77 -16.62 -26.43
CA LYS A 384 -6.40 -17.05 -26.78
C LYS A 384 -5.32 -16.75 -25.73
N THR A 385 -5.51 -15.79 -24.81
CA THR A 385 -4.62 -15.60 -23.63
C THR A 385 -5.35 -14.92 -22.45
N PRO A 386 -4.89 -15.11 -21.19
CA PRO A 386 -5.42 -14.38 -20.02
C PRO A 386 -5.30 -12.86 -20.17
N VAL A 387 -4.20 -12.37 -20.77
CA VAL A 387 -4.02 -10.94 -21.09
C VAL A 387 -5.06 -10.46 -22.13
N GLN A 388 -5.47 -11.31 -23.08
CA GLN A 388 -6.54 -10.99 -24.02
C GLN A 388 -7.93 -11.00 -23.37
N PHE A 389 -8.15 -11.86 -22.38
CA PHE A 389 -9.40 -11.87 -21.62
C PHE A 389 -9.58 -10.59 -20.77
N VAL A 390 -8.46 -9.99 -20.33
CA VAL A 390 -8.45 -8.78 -19.49
C VAL A 390 -8.33 -7.48 -20.30
N LEU A 391 -7.58 -7.46 -21.42
CA LEU A 391 -7.15 -6.20 -22.06
C LEU A 391 -7.45 -6.07 -23.58
N LEU A 392 -7.85 -7.14 -24.30
CA LEU A 392 -8.12 -7.08 -25.76
C LEU A 392 -9.59 -7.39 -26.09
#